data_AF-T1B962-F1
#
_entry.id   AF-T1B962-F1
#
_cell.length_a   1.000
_cell.length_b   1.000
_cell.length_c   1.000
_cell.angle_alpha   90.00
_cell.angle_beta   90.00
_cell.angle_gamma   90.00
#
_symmetry.space_group_name_H-M   'P 1'
#
loop_
_entity.id
_entity.type
_entity.pdbx_description
1 polymer ?
#
loop_
_entity_poly.entity_id
_entity_poly.type
_entity_poly.pdbx_seq_one_letter_code
_entity_poly.pdbx_strand_id
1 'polypeptide(L)' 'MNNEFVRTGALKDLRSYPLWAQEIMESCEPAKRAVLEHPIWTMMREGSLSDAAMRSFLLGAWP' A
#
# COMPACT_ATOMS: atom_id res chain seq x y z
N MET A 1 25.75 -11.37 22.39
CA MET A 1 24.37 -10.85 22.41
C MET A 1 23.78 -11.09 21.03
N ASN A 2 22.78 -11.96 20.91
CA ASN A 2 22.13 -12.20 19.62
C ASN A 2 21.16 -11.04 19.36
N ASN A 3 21.36 -10.28 18.28
CA ASN A 3 20.60 -9.07 17.95
C ASN A 3 19.37 -9.40 17.08
N GLU A 4 18.85 -10.62 17.20
CA GLU A 4 17.83 -11.17 16.31
C GLU A 4 16.44 -10.78 16.80
N PHE A 5 15.64 -10.21 15.90
CA PHE A 5 14.26 -9.87 16.19
C PHE A 5 13.37 -11.13 16.06
N VAL A 6 12.65 -11.47 17.12
CA VAL A 6 11.63 -12.52 17.12
C VAL A 6 10.27 -11.89 17.41
N ARG A 7 9.36 -11.92 16.42
CA ARG A 7 7.99 -11.38 16.58
C ARG A 7 7.19 -12.22 17.57
N THR A 8 6.67 -11.57 18.61
CA THR A 8 5.78 -12.20 19.61
C THR A 8 4.32 -11.74 19.50
N GLY A 9 4.07 -10.54 18.94
CA GLY A 9 2.73 -9.99 18.73
C GLY A 9 2.05 -10.46 17.44
N ALA A 10 0.85 -9.93 17.15
CA ALA A 10 0.05 -10.30 15.98
C ALA A 10 0.72 -9.89 14.65
N LEU A 11 0.61 -10.75 13.63
CA LEU A 11 1.30 -10.56 12.34
C LEU A 11 0.96 -9.22 11.65
N LYS A 12 -0.30 -8.79 11.72
CA LYS A 12 -0.80 -7.57 11.05
C LYS A 12 -0.85 -6.34 11.97
N ASP A 13 -0.29 -6.42 13.17
CA ASP A 13 -0.22 -5.29 14.10
C ASP A 13 1.19 -4.70 14.09
N LEU A 14 1.31 -3.44 13.67
CA LEU A 14 2.59 -2.73 13.55
C LEU A 14 3.33 -2.63 14.90
N ARG A 15 2.60 -2.64 16.01
CA ARG A 15 3.18 -2.61 17.37
C ARG A 15 3.92 -3.90 17.74
N SER A 16 3.78 -4.94 16.94
CA SER A 16 4.51 -6.20 17.09
C SER A 16 5.95 -6.14 16.57
N TYR A 17 6.35 -5.01 15.98
CA TYR A 17 7.64 -4.82 15.32
C TYR A 17 8.48 -3.75 16.03
N PRO A 18 9.81 -3.73 15.86
CA PRO A 18 10.69 -2.74 16.48
C PRO A 18 10.37 -1.32 16.00
N LEU A 19 10.71 -0.31 16.81
CA LEU A 19 10.39 1.09 16.54
C LEU A 19 10.84 1.56 15.14
N TRP A 20 12.06 1.21 14.72
CA TRP A 20 12.58 1.60 13.40
C TRP A 20 11.69 1.11 12.24
N ALA A 21 11.04 -0.06 12.38
CA ALA A 21 10.13 -0.59 11.36
C ALA A 21 8.80 0.17 11.37
N GLN A 22 8.35 0.64 12.53
CA GLN A 22 7.16 1.49 12.66
C GLN A 22 7.40 2.86 12.01
N GLU A 23 8.56 3.47 12.27
CA GLU A 23 8.98 4.76 11.69
C GLU A 23 9.08 4.69 10.15
N ILE A 24 9.60 3.58 9.60
CA ILE A 24 9.59 3.36 8.14
C ILE A 24 8.16 3.36 7.59
N MET A 25 7.25 2.63 8.23
CA MET A 25 5.86 2.58 7.79
C MET A 25 5.19 3.96 7.85
N GLU A 26 5.42 4.71 8.92
CA GLU A 26 4.92 6.09 9.06
C GLU A 26 5.47 7.01 7.96
N SER A 27 6.76 6.91 7.66
CA SER A 27 7.39 7.72 6.60
C SER A 27 6.82 7.44 5.21
N CYS A 28 6.36 6.21 4.97
CA CYS A 28 5.79 5.77 3.70
C CYS A 28 4.27 6.02 3.60
N GLU A 29 3.60 6.34 4.71
CA GLU A 29 2.15 6.48 4.76
C GLU A 29 1.62 7.57 3.80
N PRO A 30 2.25 8.75 3.62
CA PRO A 30 1.79 9.74 2.65
C PRO A 30 1.81 9.22 1.21
N ALA A 31 2.88 8.50 0.81
CA ALA A 31 3.02 7.96 -0.54
C ALA A 31 2.03 6.82 -0.78
N LYS A 32 1.88 5.92 0.20
CA LYS A 32 0.86 4.85 0.16
C LYS A 32 -0.54 5.44 0.03
N ARG A 33 -0.86 6.47 0.80
CA ARG A 33 -2.17 7.13 0.78
C ARG A 33 -2.46 7.77 -0.58
N ALA A 34 -1.50 8.47 -1.17
CA ALA A 34 -1.66 9.07 -2.49
C ALA A 34 -2.03 8.05 -3.57
N VAL A 35 -1.51 6.82 -3.47
CA VAL A 35 -1.88 5.72 -4.38
C VAL A 35 -3.25 5.15 -4.02
N LEU A 36 -3.52 4.84 -2.75
CA LEU A 36 -4.78 4.19 -2.33
C LEU A 36 -6.01 5.10 -2.49
N GLU A 37 -5.84 6.40 -2.30
CA GLU A 37 -6.91 7.40 -2.40
C GLU A 37 -6.98 8.02 -3.81
N HIS A 38 -6.22 7.49 -4.78
CA HIS A 38 -6.24 8.01 -6.13
C HIS A 38 -7.66 7.91 -6.74
N PRO A 39 -8.20 8.96 -7.37
CA PRO A 39 -9.58 8.99 -7.87
C PRO A 39 -9.93 7.86 -8.85
N ILE A 40 -8.92 7.31 -9.53
CA ILE A 40 -9.08 6.18 -10.46
C ILE A 40 -9.81 5.00 -9.81
N TRP A 41 -9.58 4.71 -8.53
CA TRP A 41 -10.20 3.57 -7.85
C TRP A 41 -11.69 3.79 -7.63
N THR A 42 -12.08 5.00 -7.28
CA THR A 42 -13.49 5.41 -7.18
C THR A 42 -14.17 5.31 -8.54
N MET A 43 -13.53 5.83 -9.60
CA MET A 43 -14.07 5.80 -10.96
C MET A 43 -14.22 4.37 -11.50
N MET A 44 -13.25 3.49 -11.22
CA MET A 44 -13.34 2.07 -11.58
C MET A 44 -14.48 1.37 -10.84
N ARG A 45 -14.61 1.60 -9.53
CA ARG A 45 -15.70 1.03 -8.71
C ARG A 45 -17.08 1.46 -9.21
N GLU A 46 -17.20 2.72 -9.64
CA GLU A 46 -18.45 3.31 -10.11
C GLU A 46 -18.72 3.08 -11.60
N GLY A 47 -17.78 2.46 -12.33
CA GLY A 47 -17.90 2.23 -13.77
C GLY A 47 -17.86 3.53 -14.60
N SER A 48 -17.28 4.60 -14.07
CA SER A 48 -17.19 5.91 -14.71
C SER A 48 -15.82 6.19 -15.35
N LEU A 49 -14.87 5.26 -15.23
CA LEU A 49 -13.59 5.35 -15.94
C LEU A 49 -13.78 5.10 -17.44
N SER A 50 -13.19 5.96 -18.28
CA SER A 50 -13.30 5.81 -19.74
C SER A 50 -12.64 4.52 -20.25
N ASP A 51 -13.17 3.98 -21.35
CA ASP A 51 -12.62 2.78 -21.99
C ASP A 51 -11.14 2.91 -22.34
N ALA A 52 -10.70 4.10 -22.79
CA ALA A 52 -9.30 4.36 -23.11
C ALA A 52 -8.41 4.31 -21.86
N ALA A 53 -8.86 4.91 -20.74
CA ALA A 53 -8.10 4.88 -19.49
C ALA A 53 -8.10 3.47 -18.87
N MET A 54 -9.23 2.76 -18.92
CA MET A 54 -9.33 1.37 -18.48
C MET A 54 -8.40 0.46 -19.28
N ARG A 55 -8.36 0.61 -20.61
CA ARG A 55 -7.43 -0.11 -21.48
C ARG A 55 -5.97 0.16 -21.09
N SER A 56 -5.60 1.43 -20.91
CA SER A 56 -4.24 1.80 -20.48
C SER A 56 -3.88 1.21 -19.13
N PHE A 57 -4.81 1.19 -18.17
CA PHE A 57 -4.59 0.59 -16.87
C PHE A 57 -4.34 -0.92 -16.96
N LEU A 58 -5.21 -1.64 -17.67
CA LEU A 58 -5.11 -3.10 -17.81
C LEU A 58 -3.86 -3.53 -18.57
N LEU A 59 -3.50 -2.83 -19.65
CA LEU A 59 -2.34 -3.15 -20.46
C LEU A 59 -1.03 -2.66 -19.84
N GLY A 60 -1.05 -1.51 -19.16
CA GLY A 60 0.14 -0.94 -18.53
C GLY A 60 0.58 -1.66 -17.25
N ALA A 61 -0.33 -2.39 -16.61
CA ALA A 61 -0.04 -3.16 -15.40
C ALA A 61 0.56 -4.55 -15.67
N TRP A 62 0.54 -5.03 -16.93
CA TRP A 62 1.00 -6.35 -17.31
C TRP A 62 2.29 -6.26 -18.16
N PRO A 63 3.40 -6.92 -17.75
CA PRO A 63 4.65 -6.95 -18.53
C PRO A 63 4.59 -7.88 -19.75
#